data_AF-A0A7X5IG06-F1
#
_entry.id   AF-A0A7X5IG06-F1
#
_cell.length_a   1.000
_cell.length_b   1.000
_cell.length_c   1.000
_cell.angle_alpha   90.00
_cell.angle_beta   90.00
_cell.angle_gamma   90.00
#
_symmetry.space_group_name_H-M   'P 1'
#
loop_
_entity.id
_entity.type
_entity.pdbx_description
1 polymer ?
#
loop_
_entity_poly.entity_id
_entity_poly.type
_entity_poly.pdbx_seq_one_letter_code
_entity_poly.pdbx_strand_id
1 'polypeptide(L)'
;TARARGEQARPSIVVSRTHPDLIRRLFEIEVPEIYEGVVEVKSVAREPGARSKVAVFSREANLDPVGACVGPKGSRVRMVVEELRNERVDVIQWSP
;
A
#
# COMPACT_ATOMS: atom_id res chain seq x y z
N THR A 1 20.98 -8.64 37.67
CA THR A 1 19.89 -8.42 38.64
C THR A 1 18.62 -9.04 38.08
N ALA A 2 18.00 -9.94 38.84
CA ALA A 2 16.85 -10.75 38.39
C ALA A 2 15.63 -9.87 38.09
N ARG A 3 15.00 -10.04 36.91
CA ARG A 3 13.70 -9.43 36.62
C ARG A 3 12.64 -10.11 37.47
N ALA A 4 11.96 -9.30 38.28
CA ALA A 4 10.84 -9.73 39.11
C ALA A 4 9.75 -10.38 38.25
N ARG A 5 9.35 -11.59 38.65
CA ARG A 5 8.08 -12.21 38.22
C ARG A 5 6.96 -11.42 38.90
N GLY A 6 6.15 -10.69 38.15
CA GLY A 6 5.02 -9.99 38.75
C GLY A 6 4.36 -8.84 37.98
N GLU A 7 4.78 -8.51 36.77
CA GLU A 7 3.99 -7.66 35.87
C GLU A 7 3.38 -8.56 34.81
N GLN A 8 2.04 -8.61 34.70
CA GLN A 8 1.37 -9.22 33.56
C GLN A 8 2.04 -8.69 32.28
N ALA A 9 2.68 -9.59 31.51
CA ALA A 9 3.42 -9.21 30.32
C ALA A 9 2.45 -8.52 29.35
N ARG A 10 2.50 -7.18 29.30
CA ARG A 10 1.72 -6.40 28.35
C ARG A 10 2.05 -6.91 26.95
N PRO A 11 1.05 -7.18 26.09
CA PRO A 11 1.32 -7.61 24.73
C PRO A 11 2.25 -6.61 24.04
N SER A 12 3.36 -7.08 23.48
CA SER A 12 4.25 -6.24 22.69
C SER A 12 3.67 -6.04 21.29
N ILE A 13 3.52 -4.79 20.87
CA ILE A 13 3.11 -4.44 19.50
C ILE A 13 4.36 -4.12 18.69
N VAL A 14 4.59 -4.88 17.62
CA VAL A 14 5.66 -4.62 16.65
C VAL A 14 5.05 -3.99 15.41
N VAL A 15 5.62 -2.89 14.94
CA VAL A 15 5.18 -2.16 13.75
C VAL A 15 6.28 -2.09 12.72
N SER A 16 5.93 -2.03 11.44
CA SER A 16 6.89 -1.83 10.35
C SER A 16 6.35 -0.83 9.35
N ARG A 17 7.16 0.18 9.02
CA ARG A 17 6.90 1.08 7.89
C ARG A 17 7.57 0.64 6.58
N THR A 18 8.43 -0.37 6.66
CA THR A 18 9.19 -0.89 5.51
C THR A 18 8.55 -2.14 4.89
N HIS A 19 7.58 -2.76 5.57
CA HIS A 19 6.90 -3.93 5.05
C HIS A 19 6.15 -3.60 3.74
N PRO A 20 6.20 -4.45 2.70
CA PRO A 20 5.51 -4.21 1.44
C PRO A 20 3.99 -4.06 1.61
N ASP A 21 3.37 -4.74 2.58
CA ASP A 21 1.93 -4.62 2.78
C ASP A 21 1.47 -3.24 3.26
N LEU A 22 2.37 -2.40 3.79
CA LEU A 22 2.00 -1.02 4.13
C LEU A 22 1.45 -0.29 2.89
N ILE A 23 2.14 -0.38 1.75
CA ILE A 23 1.70 0.32 0.54
C ILE A 23 0.37 -0.24 0.03
N ARG A 24 0.14 -1.56 0.15
CA ARG A 24 -1.15 -2.17 -0.21
C ARG A 24 -2.29 -1.56 0.60
N ARG A 25 -2.11 -1.43 1.92
CA ARG A 25 -3.11 -0.83 2.81
C ARG A 25 -3.30 0.67 2.60
N LEU A 26 -2.25 1.40 2.24
CA LEU A 26 -2.38 2.81 1.87
C LEU A 26 -3.19 2.99 0.59
N PHE A 27 -2.95 2.17 -0.43
CA PHE A 27 -3.77 2.18 -1.65
C PHE A 27 -5.22 1.80 -1.39
N GLU A 28 -5.47 0.83 -0.49
CA GLU A 28 -6.83 0.44 -0.10
C GLU A 28 -7.59 1.57 0.60
N ILE A 29 -6.91 2.41 1.40
CA ILE A 29 -7.54 3.59 2.03
C ILE A 29 -7.82 4.69 1.00
N GLU A 30 -6.89 4.92 0.09
CA GLU A 30 -6.92 6.07 -0.82
C GLU A 30 -7.74 5.83 -2.11
N VAL A 31 -7.89 4.57 -2.53
CA VAL A 31 -8.55 4.19 -3.79
C VAL A 31 -9.81 3.38 -3.48
N PRO A 32 -11.01 3.98 -3.61
CA PRO A 32 -12.30 3.30 -3.34
C PRO A 32 -12.46 1.99 -4.12
N GLU A 33 -12.02 1.97 -5.38
CA GLU A 33 -12.10 0.80 -6.25
C GLU A 33 -11.26 -0.39 -5.73
N ILE A 34 -10.18 -0.12 -4.98
CA ILE A 34 -9.38 -1.14 -4.30
C ILE A 34 -10.09 -1.62 -3.04
N TYR A 35 -10.65 -0.70 -2.24
CA TYR A 35 -11.44 -1.03 -1.05
C TYR A 35 -12.65 -1.92 -1.39
N GLU A 36 -13.34 -1.60 -2.48
CA GLU A 36 -14.49 -2.37 -2.99
C GLU A 36 -14.08 -3.69 -3.66
N GLY A 37 -12.79 -3.89 -3.91
CA GLY A 37 -12.24 -5.08 -4.54
C GLY A 37 -12.49 -5.19 -6.05
N VAL A 38 -12.91 -4.10 -6.70
CA VAL A 38 -13.05 -4.00 -8.16
C VAL A 38 -11.68 -3.92 -8.82
N VAL A 39 -10.76 -3.16 -8.22
CA VAL A 39 -9.34 -3.12 -8.55
C VAL A 39 -8.56 -3.90 -7.51
N GLU A 40 -7.62 -4.74 -7.96
CA GLU A 40 -6.76 -5.51 -7.10
C GLU A 40 -5.30 -5.12 -7.26
N VAL A 41 -4.57 -5.01 -6.15
CA VAL A 41 -3.10 -4.95 -6.16
C VAL A 41 -2.54 -6.37 -6.28
N LYS A 42 -2.14 -6.76 -7.49
CA LYS A 42 -1.61 -8.09 -7.80
C LYS A 42 -0.21 -8.30 -7.28
N SER A 43 0.67 -7.32 -7.45
CA SER A 43 2.08 -7.43 -7.04
C SER A 43 2.66 -6.10 -6.59
N VAL A 44 3.64 -6.19 -5.69
CA VAL A 44 4.39 -5.04 -5.17
C VAL A 44 5.87 -5.41 -5.14
N ALA A 45 6.69 -4.64 -5.86
CA ALA A 45 8.13 -4.65 -5.72
C ALA A 45 8.56 -3.34 -5.07
N ARG A 46 9.18 -3.40 -3.89
CA ARG A 46 9.41 -2.23 -3.04
C ARG A 46 10.82 -2.18 -2.49
N GLU A 47 11.47 -1.04 -2.69
CA GLU A 47 12.65 -0.56 -2.00
C GLU A 47 12.22 0.59 -1.08
N PRO A 48 11.98 0.33 0.22
CA PRO A 48 11.35 1.29 1.13
C PRO A 48 12.10 2.63 1.20
N GLY A 49 11.38 3.74 1.07
CA GLY A 49 11.94 5.09 1.08
C GLY A 49 12.61 5.53 -0.23
N ALA A 50 12.76 4.64 -1.22
CA ALA A 50 13.34 4.97 -2.52
C ALA A 50 12.31 4.84 -3.64
N ARG A 51 11.84 3.62 -3.91
CA ARG A 51 10.93 3.33 -5.03
C ARG A 51 10.07 2.09 -4.78
N SER A 52 8.81 2.18 -5.21
CA SER A 52 7.87 1.08 -5.30
C SER A 52 7.28 0.97 -6.70
N LYS A 53 7.10 -0.26 -7.18
CA LYS A 53 6.26 -0.59 -8.33
C LYS A 53 5.07 -1.40 -7.87
N VAL A 54 3.87 -0.95 -8.23
CA VAL A 54 2.60 -1.54 -7.81
C VAL A 54 1.84 -1.98 -9.06
N ALA A 55 1.65 -3.28 -9.22
CA ALA A 55 0.92 -3.84 -10.34
C ALA A 55 -0.55 -4.04 -9.97
N VAL A 56 -1.45 -3.45 -10.76
CA VAL A 56 -2.89 -3.40 -10.49
C VAL A 56 -3.70 -3.99 -11.62
N PHE A 57 -4.81 -4.63 -11.27
CA PHE A 57 -5.70 -5.32 -12.21
C PHE A 57 -7.15 -4.94 -11.91
N SER A 58 -7.98 -4.73 -12.93
CA SER A 58 -9.41 -4.54 -12.76
C SER A 58 -10.16 -5.85 -13.02
N ARG A 59 -11.11 -6.20 -12.16
CA ARG A 59 -12.06 -7.29 -12.40
C ARG A 59 -13.10 -6.94 -13.46
N GLU A 60 -13.30 -5.65 -13.72
CA GLU A 60 -14.22 -5.15 -14.72
C GLU A 60 -13.46 -4.72 -15.97
N ALA A 61 -13.85 -5.27 -17.12
CA ALA A 61 -13.17 -5.02 -18.40
C ALA A 61 -13.17 -3.54 -18.84
N ASN A 62 -14.16 -2.76 -18.39
CA ASN A 62 -14.34 -1.36 -18.80
C ASN A 62 -13.74 -0.35 -17.82
N LEU A 63 -13.08 -0.82 -16.75
CA LEU A 63 -12.47 0.04 -15.73
C LEU A 63 -10.95 0.01 -15.88
N ASP A 64 -10.34 1.19 -16.01
CA ASP A 64 -8.88 1.35 -16.02
C ASP A 64 -8.32 1.30 -14.59
N PRO A 65 -7.59 0.24 -14.21
CA PRO A 65 -7.06 0.11 -12.86
C PRO A 65 -5.93 1.12 -12.57
N VAL A 66 -5.19 1.58 -13.60
CA VAL A 66 -4.12 2.56 -13.42
C VAL A 66 -4.73 3.94 -13.18
N GLY A 67 -5.70 4.35 -13.99
CA GLY A 67 -6.46 5.59 -13.78
C GLY A 67 -7.18 5.63 -12.43
N ALA A 68 -7.75 4.50 -12.00
CA ALA A 68 -8.30 4.33 -10.66
C ALA A 68 -7.25 4.58 -9.56
N CYS A 69 -6.02 4.11 -9.72
CA CYS A 69 -4.99 4.34 -8.71
C CYS A 69 -4.36 5.74 -8.76
N VAL A 70 -4.28 6.36 -9.95
CA VAL A 70 -3.67 7.68 -10.15
C VAL A 70 -4.62 8.79 -9.66
N GLY A 71 -5.90 8.72 -10.01
CA GLY A 71 -6.88 9.75 -9.69
C GLY A 71 -6.71 11.08 -10.42
N PRO A 72 -7.60 12.06 -10.18
CA PRO A 72 -7.57 13.35 -10.85
C PRO A 72 -6.22 14.05 -10.63
N LYS A 73 -5.50 14.36 -11.73
CA LYS A 73 -4.18 14.99 -11.69
C LYS A 73 -3.14 14.24 -10.82
N GLY A 74 -3.32 12.93 -10.63
CA GLY A 74 -2.43 12.11 -9.80
C GLY A 74 -2.65 12.25 -8.30
N SER A 75 -3.79 12.80 -7.84
CA SER A 75 -4.01 13.10 -6.42
C SER A 75 -3.87 11.86 -5.51
N ARG A 76 -4.45 10.74 -5.91
CA ARG A 76 -4.52 9.53 -5.08
C ARG A 76 -3.13 8.92 -4.86
N VAL A 77 -2.41 8.63 -5.94
CA VAL A 77 -1.02 8.14 -5.83
C VAL A 77 -0.09 9.13 -5.11
N ARG A 78 -0.32 10.45 -5.25
CA ARG A 78 0.46 11.47 -4.53
C ARG A 78 0.25 11.40 -3.02
N MET A 79 -0.97 11.19 -2.54
CA MET A 79 -1.23 11.03 -1.11
C MET A 79 -0.51 9.80 -0.53
N VAL A 80 -0.47 8.69 -1.28
CA VAL A 80 0.32 7.52 -0.89
C VAL A 80 1.83 7.83 -0.84
N VAL A 81 2.36 8.53 -1.85
CA VAL A 81 3.77 8.96 -1.90
C VAL A 81 4.14 9.84 -0.70
N GLU A 82 3.27 10.79 -0.33
CA GLU A 82 3.46 11.68 0.82
C GLU A 82 3.51 10.91 2.13
N GLU A 83 2.61 9.94 2.34
CA GLU A 83 2.61 9.08 3.53
C GLU A 83 3.85 8.18 3.58
N LEU A 84 4.42 7.81 2.43
CA LEU A 84 5.67 7.07 2.32
C LEU A 84 6.93 7.94 2.33
N ARG A 85 6.84 9.18 2.83
CA ARG A 85 7.99 10.11 2.94
C ARG A 85 8.68 10.36 1.59
N ASN A 86 7.89 10.54 0.54
CA ASN A 86 8.33 10.80 -0.83
C ASN A 86 9.03 9.60 -1.52
N GLU A 87 8.74 8.37 -1.09
CA GLU A 87 9.07 7.17 -1.86
C GLU A 87 8.42 7.26 -3.26
N ARG A 88 9.19 7.04 -4.34
CA ARG A 88 8.64 7.11 -5.70
C ARG A 88 7.74 5.91 -5.98
N VAL A 89 6.47 6.14 -6.29
CA VAL A 89 5.51 5.06 -6.57
C VAL A 89 5.12 5.06 -8.05
N ASP A 90 5.45 3.98 -8.75
CA ASP A 90 4.97 3.71 -10.10
C ASP A 90 3.80 2.72 -10.04
N VAL A 91 2.66 3.10 -10.62
CA VAL A 91 1.51 2.20 -10.79
C VAL A 91 1.51 1.67 -12.22
N ILE A 92 1.41 0.35 -12.38
CA ILE A 92 1.44 -0.32 -13.69
C ILE A 92 0.26 -1.28 -13.82
N GLN A 93 -0.28 -1.42 -15.03
CA GLN A 93 -1.30 -2.42 -15.29
C GLN A 93 -0.68 -3.82 -15.26
N TRP A 94 -1.31 -4.71 -14.50
CA TRP A 94 -0.98 -6.13 -14.49
C TRP A 94 -1.55 -6.81 -15.73
N SER A 95 -0.72 -7.62 -16.39
CA SER A 95 -1.14 -8.54 -17.44
C SER A 95 -0.99 -9.97 -16.91
N PRO A 96 -2.05 -10.79 -16.94
CA PRO A 96 -1.99 -12.21 -16.57
C PRO A 96 -1.04 -13.03 -17.44
#